data_AF-A0A522CG19-F1
#
_entry.id   AF-A0A522CG19-F1
#
_cell.length_a   1.000
_cell.length_b   1.000
_cell.length_c   1.000
_cell.angle_alpha   90.00
_cell.angle_beta   90.00
_cell.angle_gamma   90.00
#
_symmetry.space_group_name_H-M   'P 1'
#
loop_
_entity.id
_entity.type
_entity.pdbx_description
1 polymer ?
#
loop_
_entity_poly.entity_id
_entity_poly.type
_entity_poly.pdbx_seq_one_letter_code
_entity_poly.pdbx_strand_id
1 'polypeptide(L)'
;MAEALAPPLPDDIDRLAAAVLQAACAAELRLASAESCTGGLLASLLTDIPGKSHAFERGFVTYTDEAKHELLGVPKDILQSAGAVSEPCAVAMAEGALKHSHADIAISITGFTEGGPGAPAGLVHLACARRGQATRHRVECFGDVGRAEVRLSALRVALTLFQDSLSALAAASRPALRRSP
;
A
#
# COMPACT_ATOMS: atom_id res chain seq x y z
N MET A 1 -15.55 -15.40 -21.53
CA MET A 1 -15.13 -14.33 -20.62
C MET A 1 -14.75 -15.00 -19.31
N ALA A 2 -13.52 -14.80 -18.83
CA ALA A 2 -13.15 -15.31 -17.51
C ALA A 2 -13.95 -14.50 -16.48
N GLU A 3 -14.82 -15.20 -15.75
CA GLU A 3 -15.44 -14.72 -14.52
C GLU A 3 -14.30 -14.31 -13.58
N ALA A 4 -14.40 -13.13 -12.95
CA ALA A 4 -13.33 -12.62 -12.09
C ALA A 4 -12.98 -13.68 -11.03
N LEU A 5 -11.70 -14.01 -10.91
CA LEU A 5 -11.18 -15.06 -10.02
C LEU A 5 -11.37 -14.76 -8.51
N ALA A 6 -12.08 -13.69 -8.15
CA ALA A 6 -12.25 -13.23 -6.77
C ALA A 6 -13.74 -13.16 -6.38
N PRO A 7 -14.09 -13.59 -5.16
CA PRO A 7 -15.41 -13.28 -4.60
C PRO A 7 -15.61 -11.75 -4.57
N PRO A 8 -16.86 -11.25 -4.61
CA PRO A 8 -17.12 -9.82 -4.54
C PRO A 8 -16.44 -9.24 -3.30
N LEU A 9 -15.58 -8.23 -3.51
CA LEU A 9 -14.95 -7.51 -2.42
C LEU A 9 -16.03 -6.77 -1.62
N PRO A 10 -15.83 -6.53 -0.31
CA PRO A 10 -16.73 -5.71 0.47
C PRO A 10 -16.92 -4.32 -0.16
N ASP A 11 -18.17 -3.84 -0.28
CA ASP A 11 -18.49 -2.58 -0.96
C ASP A 11 -17.71 -1.36 -0.43
N ASP A 12 -17.33 -1.36 0.85
CA ASP A 12 -16.55 -0.28 1.44
C ASP A 12 -15.13 -0.20 0.85
N ILE A 13 -14.51 -1.34 0.59
CA ILE A 13 -13.18 -1.44 -0.02
C ILE A 13 -13.23 -0.96 -1.48
N ASP A 14 -14.23 -1.40 -2.24
CA ASP A 14 -14.42 -0.99 -3.64
C ASP A 14 -14.64 0.52 -3.77
N ARG A 15 -15.51 1.09 -2.92
CA ARG A 15 -15.71 2.54 -2.88
C ARG A 15 -14.44 3.30 -2.53
N LEU A 16 -13.66 2.80 -1.57
CA LEU A 16 -12.43 3.44 -1.14
C LEU A 16 -11.36 3.40 -2.23
N ALA A 17 -11.20 2.28 -2.92
CA ALA A 17 -10.31 2.16 -4.08
C ALA A 17 -10.74 3.09 -5.23
N ALA A 18 -12.04 3.16 -5.53
CA ALA A 18 -12.56 4.07 -6.54
C ALA A 18 -12.29 5.54 -6.21
N ALA A 19 -12.37 5.91 -4.93
CA ALA A 19 -12.06 7.25 -4.45
C ALA A 19 -10.56 7.57 -4.53
N VAL A 20 -9.69 6.63 -4.13
CA VAL A 20 -8.23 6.76 -4.24
C VAL A 20 -7.81 6.98 -5.68
N LEU A 21 -8.27 6.14 -6.61
CA LEU A 21 -7.94 6.30 -8.02
C LEU A 21 -8.49 7.60 -8.60
N GLN A 22 -9.70 8.00 -8.21
CA GLN A 22 -10.26 9.29 -8.66
C GLN A 22 -9.40 10.47 -8.20
N ALA A 23 -8.95 10.46 -6.95
CA ALA A 23 -8.09 11.51 -6.40
C ALA A 23 -6.71 11.51 -7.07
N ALA A 24 -6.13 10.34 -7.33
CA ALA A 24 -4.86 10.21 -8.04
C ALA A 24 -4.97 10.72 -9.49
N CYS A 25 -6.01 10.32 -10.23
CA CYS A 25 -6.30 10.84 -11.57
C CYS A 25 -6.45 12.35 -11.59
N ALA A 26 -7.24 12.91 -10.66
CA ALA A 26 -7.47 14.36 -10.57
C ALA A 26 -6.19 15.16 -10.24
N ALA A 27 -5.24 14.53 -9.55
CA ALA A 27 -3.94 15.12 -9.23
C ALA A 27 -2.84 14.79 -10.25
N GLU A 28 -3.16 14.04 -11.32
CA GLU A 28 -2.20 13.51 -12.30
C GLU A 28 -1.05 12.71 -11.66
N LEU A 29 -1.33 12.01 -10.56
CA LEU A 29 -0.36 11.20 -9.84
C LEU A 29 -0.52 9.71 -10.14
N ARG A 30 0.61 9.02 -10.15
CA ARG A 30 0.71 7.58 -10.34
C ARG A 30 0.97 6.84 -9.04
N LEU A 31 0.33 5.70 -8.87
CA LEU A 31 0.37 4.85 -7.69
C LEU A 31 1.12 3.54 -7.98
N ALA A 32 1.87 3.04 -7.00
CA ALA A 32 2.45 1.70 -7.02
C ALA A 32 2.18 0.92 -5.73
N SER A 33 2.18 -0.41 -5.79
CA SER A 33 2.08 -1.29 -4.62
C SER A 33 3.28 -2.23 -4.48
N ALA A 34 3.68 -2.53 -3.24
CA ALA A 34 4.61 -3.59 -2.88
C ALA A 34 3.95 -4.53 -1.87
N GLU A 35 3.61 -5.73 -2.28
CA GLU A 35 2.74 -6.65 -1.55
C GLU A 35 3.47 -7.92 -1.17
N SER A 36 3.42 -8.29 0.11
CA SER A 36 3.83 -9.60 0.61
C SER A 36 2.58 -10.40 0.98
N CYS A 37 2.03 -10.23 2.19
CA CYS A 37 0.92 -11.07 2.69
C CYS A 37 -0.41 -10.93 1.91
N THR A 38 -0.62 -9.83 1.19
CA THR A 38 -1.80 -9.62 0.34
C THR A 38 -1.68 -10.28 -1.03
N GLY A 39 -0.47 -10.62 -1.49
CA GLY A 39 -0.26 -11.43 -2.69
C GLY A 39 -0.82 -10.83 -3.99
N GLY A 40 -0.80 -9.51 -4.14
CA GLY A 40 -1.27 -8.82 -5.35
C GLY A 40 -2.75 -8.40 -5.31
N LEU A 41 -3.45 -8.60 -4.19
CA LEU A 41 -4.85 -8.21 -4.06
C LEU A 41 -5.05 -6.69 -4.19
N LEU A 42 -4.14 -5.87 -3.68
CA LEU A 42 -4.26 -4.42 -3.82
C LEU A 42 -4.10 -4.02 -5.29
N ALA A 43 -3.11 -4.58 -5.98
CA ALA A 43 -2.95 -4.37 -7.41
C ALA A 43 -4.19 -4.79 -8.20
N SER A 44 -4.73 -5.99 -7.95
CA SER A 44 -5.97 -6.48 -8.60
C SER A 44 -7.11 -5.49 -8.43
N LEU A 45 -7.41 -5.12 -7.17
CA LEU A 45 -8.48 -4.18 -6.84
C LEU A 45 -8.32 -2.83 -7.54
N LEU A 46 -7.10 -2.27 -7.57
CA LEU A 46 -6.85 -1.00 -8.24
C LEU A 46 -6.96 -1.11 -9.77
N THR A 47 -6.71 -2.29 -10.36
CA THR A 47 -6.88 -2.51 -11.80
C THR A 47 -8.30 -2.90 -12.21
N ASP A 48 -9.14 -3.36 -11.28
CA ASP A 48 -10.51 -3.79 -11.55
C ASP A 48 -11.49 -2.61 -11.76
N ILE A 49 -11.08 -1.38 -11.39
CA ILE A 49 -11.93 -0.18 -11.50
C ILE A 49 -11.86 0.41 -12.92
N PRO A 50 -12.97 0.38 -13.69
CA PRO A 50 -12.97 0.81 -15.09
C PRO A 50 -12.62 2.30 -15.27
N GLY A 51 -11.86 2.60 -16.32
CA GLY A 51 -11.55 3.98 -16.75
C GLY A 51 -10.51 4.72 -15.90
N LYS A 52 -10.01 4.12 -14.82
CA LYS A 52 -9.03 4.74 -13.91
C LYS A 52 -7.68 4.00 -13.86
N SER A 53 -7.48 3.01 -14.72
CA SER A 53 -6.27 2.16 -14.73
C SER A 53 -4.96 2.93 -14.94
N HIS A 54 -4.99 4.10 -15.61
CA HIS A 54 -3.81 4.93 -15.82
C HIS A 54 -3.19 5.51 -14.54
N ALA A 55 -3.95 5.57 -13.43
CA ALA A 55 -3.44 6.01 -12.15
C ALA A 55 -2.62 4.92 -11.43
N PHE A 56 -2.83 3.65 -11.75
CA PHE A 56 -2.03 2.56 -11.19
C PHE A 56 -0.90 2.19 -12.17
N GLU A 57 0.35 2.38 -11.75
CA GLU A 57 1.51 2.24 -12.65
C GLU A 57 2.11 0.83 -12.60
N ARG A 58 2.37 0.29 -11.41
CA ARG A 58 2.81 -1.11 -11.25
C ARG A 58 2.61 -1.66 -9.84
N GLY A 59 2.61 -2.98 -9.72
CA GLY A 59 2.65 -3.70 -8.46
C GLY A 59 3.86 -4.63 -8.39
N PHE A 60 4.42 -4.79 -7.20
CA PHE A 60 5.47 -5.76 -6.88
C PHE A 60 4.93 -6.78 -5.88
N VAL A 61 4.93 -8.06 -6.22
CA VAL A 61 4.62 -9.12 -5.24
C VAL A 61 5.93 -9.73 -4.75
N THR A 62 6.29 -9.47 -3.50
CA THR A 62 7.61 -9.78 -2.90
C THR A 62 7.47 -10.66 -1.65
N TYR A 63 6.93 -11.86 -1.85
CA TYR A 63 6.61 -12.77 -0.75
C TYR A 63 7.86 -13.25 0.02
N THR A 64 8.96 -13.50 -0.68
CA THR A 64 10.23 -13.96 -0.10
C THR A 64 11.15 -12.79 0.25
N ASP A 65 12.07 -13.04 1.18
CA ASP A 65 13.10 -12.06 1.56
C ASP A 65 14.02 -11.72 0.38
N GLU A 66 14.38 -12.71 -0.45
CA GLU A 66 15.16 -12.47 -1.66
C GLU A 66 14.39 -11.58 -2.65
N ALA A 67 13.08 -11.79 -2.84
CA ALA A 67 12.28 -10.94 -3.72
C ALA A 67 12.19 -9.49 -3.19
N LYS A 68 12.07 -9.30 -1.87
CA LYS A 68 12.13 -7.96 -1.25
C LYS A 68 13.48 -7.28 -1.54
N HIS A 69 14.57 -8.04 -1.47
CA HIS A 69 15.90 -7.53 -1.76
C HIS A 69 16.09 -7.22 -3.26
N GLU A 70 15.83 -8.17 -4.14
CA GLU A 70 16.11 -8.06 -5.58
C GLU A 70 15.23 -7.03 -6.29
N LEU A 71 13.92 -7.00 -5.96
CA LEU A 71 12.96 -6.17 -6.69
C LEU A 71 12.78 -4.78 -6.08
N LEU A 72 12.97 -4.65 -4.76
CA LEU A 72 12.71 -3.40 -4.03
C LEU A 72 13.99 -2.84 -3.38
N GLY A 73 15.11 -3.56 -3.41
CA GLY A 73 16.36 -3.09 -2.82
C GLY A 73 16.34 -3.08 -1.28
N VAL A 74 15.46 -3.85 -0.64
CA VAL A 74 15.43 -3.93 0.83
C VAL A 74 16.77 -4.48 1.34
N PRO A 75 17.49 -3.76 2.21
CA PRO A 75 18.78 -4.22 2.74
C PRO A 75 18.68 -5.58 3.43
N LYS A 76 19.63 -6.48 3.14
CA LYS A 76 19.69 -7.81 3.77
C LYS A 76 19.81 -7.73 5.31
N ASP A 77 20.53 -6.73 5.81
CA ASP A 77 20.67 -6.50 7.25
C ASP A 77 19.34 -6.20 7.94
N ILE A 78 18.40 -5.48 7.29
CA ILE A 78 17.05 -5.24 7.81
C ILE A 78 16.28 -6.55 7.90
N LEU A 79 16.33 -7.37 6.85
CA LEU A 79 15.63 -8.65 6.79
C LEU A 79 16.16 -9.63 7.85
N GLN A 80 17.47 -9.62 8.10
CA GLN A 80 18.11 -10.50 9.08
C GLN A 80 17.89 -10.04 10.53
N SER A 81 17.97 -8.74 10.80
CA SER A 81 17.93 -8.21 12.17
C SER A 81 16.51 -7.91 12.66
N ALA A 82 15.71 -7.21 11.86
CA ALA A 82 14.35 -6.80 12.21
C ALA A 82 13.29 -7.79 11.69
N GLY A 83 13.63 -8.58 10.68
CA GLY A 83 12.70 -9.50 10.03
C GLY A 83 11.84 -8.84 8.94
N ALA A 84 11.26 -9.67 8.08
CA ALA A 84 10.44 -9.25 6.95
C ALA A 84 9.09 -8.60 7.36
N VAL A 85 8.60 -8.89 8.57
CA VAL A 85 7.39 -8.28 9.14
C VAL A 85 7.81 -7.30 10.23
N SER A 86 8.21 -6.11 9.79
CA SER A 86 8.73 -5.05 10.65
C SER A 86 8.52 -3.68 10.01
N GLU A 87 8.58 -2.62 10.84
CA GLU A 87 8.56 -1.24 10.36
C GLU A 87 9.68 -0.93 9.35
N PRO A 88 10.98 -1.19 9.64
CA PRO A 88 12.05 -0.88 8.70
C PRO A 88 11.92 -1.64 7.37
N CYS A 89 11.41 -2.88 7.40
CA CYS A 89 11.14 -3.62 6.17
C CYS A 89 10.00 -2.97 5.38
N ALA A 90 8.88 -2.60 6.02
CA ALA A 90 7.77 -1.95 5.35
C ALA A 90 8.18 -0.61 4.72
N VAL A 91 8.91 0.22 5.45
CA VAL A 91 9.44 1.51 4.94
C VAL A 91 10.36 1.27 3.73
N ALA A 92 11.34 0.37 3.85
CA ALA A 92 12.26 0.06 2.75
C ALA A 92 11.52 -0.50 1.51
N MET A 93 10.49 -1.32 1.72
CA MET A 93 9.65 -1.83 0.62
C MET A 93 8.90 -0.70 -0.11
N ALA A 94 8.33 0.26 0.61
CA ALA A 94 7.58 1.37 0.01
C ALA A 94 8.52 2.33 -0.76
N GLU A 95 9.66 2.67 -0.16
CA GLU A 95 10.68 3.51 -0.80
C GLU A 95 11.31 2.82 -2.01
N GLY A 96 11.58 1.52 -1.90
CA GLY A 96 12.02 0.67 -2.99
C GLY A 96 11.03 0.65 -4.15
N ALA A 97 9.74 0.44 -3.87
CA ALA A 97 8.70 0.46 -4.88
C ALA A 97 8.64 1.81 -5.60
N LEU A 98 8.80 2.92 -4.87
CA LEU A 98 8.83 4.26 -5.46
C LEU A 98 10.09 4.50 -6.31
N LYS A 99 11.24 3.97 -5.88
CA LYS A 99 12.51 4.06 -6.61
C LYS A 99 12.51 3.23 -7.90
N HIS A 100 11.86 2.07 -7.87
CA HIS A 100 11.83 1.10 -8.97
C HIS A 100 10.57 1.21 -9.86
N SER A 101 9.84 2.32 -9.77
CA SER A 101 8.64 2.60 -10.55
C SER A 101 8.60 4.02 -11.10
N HIS A 102 7.64 4.30 -11.98
CA HIS A 102 7.31 5.66 -12.41
C HIS A 102 6.17 6.26 -11.57
N ALA A 103 5.90 5.70 -10.40
CA ALA A 103 4.89 6.22 -9.48
C ALA A 103 5.38 7.45 -8.71
N ASP A 104 4.42 8.21 -8.19
CA ASP A 104 4.60 9.35 -7.30
C ASP A 104 4.35 8.96 -5.84
N ILE A 105 3.51 7.94 -5.62
CA ILE A 105 3.14 7.41 -4.32
C ILE A 105 3.21 5.88 -4.38
N ALA A 106 3.84 5.25 -3.39
CA ALA A 106 3.91 3.81 -3.26
C ALA A 106 3.46 3.35 -1.87
N ILE A 107 2.70 2.26 -1.82
CA ILE A 107 2.32 1.58 -0.57
C ILE A 107 3.03 0.23 -0.48
N SER A 108 3.53 -0.12 0.70
CA SER A 108 3.97 -1.48 1.01
C SER A 108 3.07 -2.16 2.05
N ILE A 109 2.97 -3.49 1.97
CA ILE A 109 2.24 -4.33 2.93
C ILE A 109 3.06 -5.60 3.23
N THR A 110 3.44 -5.79 4.50
CA THR A 110 4.10 -7.01 4.99
C THR A 110 3.52 -7.43 6.34
N GLY A 111 3.23 -8.72 6.53
CA GLY A 111 2.49 -9.17 7.71
C GLY A 111 2.36 -10.68 7.85
N PHE A 112 1.92 -11.10 9.03
CA PHE A 112 1.59 -12.48 9.35
C PHE A 112 0.07 -12.66 9.43
N THR A 113 -0.50 -13.42 8.50
CA THR A 113 -1.95 -13.68 8.50
C THR A 113 -2.39 -14.70 9.56
N GLU A 114 -1.51 -15.64 9.91
CA GLU A 114 -1.79 -16.77 10.82
C GLU A 114 -0.78 -16.83 12.00
N GLY A 115 0.00 -15.77 12.17
CA GLY A 115 1.08 -15.68 13.16
C GLY A 115 2.46 -15.97 12.57
N GLY A 116 3.49 -15.59 13.32
CA GLY A 116 4.89 -15.78 12.95
C GLY A 116 5.74 -16.14 14.16
N PRO A 117 7.05 -16.41 13.98
CA PRO A 117 7.94 -16.74 15.10
C PRO A 117 7.93 -15.65 16.18
N GLY A 118 7.25 -15.90 17.31
CA GLY A 118 7.10 -14.93 18.40
C GLY A 118 6.18 -13.73 18.11
N ALA A 119 5.45 -13.74 16.98
CA ALA A 119 4.58 -12.64 16.56
C ALA A 119 3.12 -13.11 16.42
N PRO A 120 2.12 -12.31 16.86
CA PRO A 120 0.73 -12.71 16.84
C PRO A 120 0.16 -12.77 15.42
N ALA A 121 -0.91 -13.56 15.25
CA ALA A 121 -1.71 -13.54 14.04
C ALA A 121 -2.33 -12.15 13.80
N GLY A 122 -2.40 -11.75 12.54
CA GLY A 122 -2.94 -10.46 12.13
C GLY A 122 -2.00 -9.27 12.31
N LEU A 123 -0.72 -9.49 12.66
CA LEU A 123 0.29 -8.42 12.66
C LEU A 123 0.63 -8.00 11.23
N VAL A 124 0.40 -6.73 10.89
CA VAL A 124 0.72 -6.18 9.56
C VAL A 124 1.38 -4.81 9.70
N HIS A 125 2.50 -4.63 9.02
CA HIS A 125 3.17 -3.35 8.82
C HIS A 125 2.88 -2.84 7.40
N LEU A 126 2.49 -1.57 7.32
CA LEU A 126 2.24 -0.86 6.08
C LEU A 126 3.07 0.42 6.05
N ALA A 127 3.54 0.83 4.88
CA ALA A 127 4.16 2.13 4.72
C ALA A 127 3.71 2.82 3.43
N CYS A 128 3.67 4.15 3.45
CA CYS A 128 3.35 5.00 2.32
C CYS A 128 4.52 5.94 2.04
N ALA A 129 5.20 5.72 0.92
CA ALA A 129 6.26 6.60 0.43
C ALA A 129 5.69 7.52 -0.65
N ARG A 130 6.08 8.80 -0.64
CA ARG A 130 5.71 9.78 -1.65
C ARG A 130 6.92 10.63 -2.01
N ARG A 131 7.10 10.93 -3.30
CA ARG A 131 8.24 11.73 -3.76
C ARG A 131 8.27 13.09 -3.05
N GLY A 132 9.43 13.42 -2.49
CA GLY A 132 9.65 14.69 -1.78
C GLY A 132 8.93 14.80 -0.43
N GLN A 133 8.46 13.69 0.14
CA GLN A 133 7.82 13.65 1.45
C GLN A 133 8.44 12.54 2.32
N ALA A 134 8.33 12.68 3.63
CA ALA A 134 8.73 11.62 4.55
C ALA A 134 7.80 10.40 4.40
N THR A 135 8.37 9.20 4.42
CA THR A 135 7.61 7.94 4.40
C THR A 135 6.80 7.82 5.69
N ARG A 136 5.51 7.50 5.56
CA ARG A 136 4.60 7.26 6.69
C ARG A 136 4.50 5.76 6.95
N HIS A 137 4.53 5.36 8.21
CA HIS A 137 4.36 3.97 8.62
C HIS A 137 3.09 3.79 9.46
N ARG A 138 2.50 2.60 9.37
CA ARG A 138 1.38 2.15 10.19
C ARG A 138 1.59 0.68 10.55
N VAL A 139 1.33 0.33 11.81
CA VAL A 139 1.24 -1.06 12.27
C VAL A 139 -0.17 -1.36 12.73
N GLU A 140 -0.66 -2.54 12.40
CA GLU A 140 -1.97 -3.04 12.82
C GLU A 140 -1.85 -4.46 13.37
N CYS A 141 -2.66 -4.75 14.38
CA CYS A 141 -2.81 -6.08 14.96
C CYS A 141 -4.27 -6.48 14.85
N PHE A 142 -4.64 -7.14 13.76
CA PHE A 142 -6.03 -7.53 13.48
C PHE A 142 -6.52 -8.73 14.29
N GLY A 143 -5.59 -9.45 14.96
CA GLY A 143 -5.88 -10.68 15.68
C GLY A 143 -6.09 -11.87 14.76
N ASP A 144 -6.49 -13.00 15.36
CA ASP A 144 -6.73 -14.26 14.65
C ASP A 144 -8.14 -14.30 14.03
N VAL A 145 -8.36 -13.43 13.06
CA VAL A 145 -9.64 -13.29 12.32
C VAL A 145 -9.66 -14.11 11.03
N GLY A 146 -8.62 -14.92 10.82
CA GLY A 146 -8.43 -15.71 9.61
C GLY A 146 -7.78 -14.94 8.46
N ARG A 147 -7.10 -15.70 7.59
CA ARG A 147 -6.25 -15.15 6.52
C ARG A 147 -6.96 -14.19 5.57
N ALA A 148 -8.21 -14.49 5.20
CA ALA A 148 -8.97 -13.66 4.27
C ALA A 148 -9.28 -12.28 4.89
N GLU A 149 -9.76 -12.25 6.14
CA GLU A 149 -10.13 -11.00 6.81
C GLU A 149 -8.91 -10.13 7.12
N VAL A 150 -7.77 -10.73 7.52
CA VAL A 150 -6.51 -9.98 7.68
C VAL A 150 -6.11 -9.29 6.37
N ARG A 151 -6.23 -9.98 5.23
CA ARG A 151 -5.90 -9.40 3.91
C ARG A 151 -6.85 -8.26 3.57
N LEU A 152 -8.16 -8.43 3.74
CA LEU A 152 -9.16 -7.38 3.49
C LEU A 152 -8.95 -6.15 4.40
N SER A 153 -8.67 -6.38 5.68
CA SER A 153 -8.38 -5.32 6.63
C SER A 153 -7.09 -4.57 6.29
N ALA A 154 -6.04 -5.27 5.84
CA ALA A 154 -4.84 -4.64 5.34
C ALA A 154 -5.10 -3.77 4.09
N LEU A 155 -5.98 -4.21 3.17
CA LEU A 155 -6.38 -3.42 2.00
C LEU A 155 -7.07 -2.11 2.42
N ARG A 156 -8.00 -2.15 3.38
CA ARG A 156 -8.65 -0.94 3.92
C ARG A 156 -7.62 0.08 4.39
N VAL A 157 -6.66 -0.37 5.22
CA VAL A 157 -5.62 0.50 5.77
C VAL A 157 -4.70 1.04 4.68
N ALA A 158 -4.29 0.21 3.71
CA ALA A 158 -3.48 0.63 2.58
C ALA A 158 -4.16 1.74 1.75
N LEU A 159 -5.46 1.58 1.47
CA LEU A 159 -6.23 2.56 0.73
C LEU A 159 -6.45 3.85 1.52
N THR A 160 -6.65 3.79 2.83
CA THR A 160 -6.68 4.98 3.70
C THR A 160 -5.35 5.72 3.67
N LEU A 161 -4.21 5.02 3.74
CA LEU A 161 -2.88 5.63 3.64
C LEU A 161 -2.67 6.33 2.28
N PHE A 162 -3.12 5.74 1.17
CA PHE A 162 -3.13 6.42 -0.12
C PHE A 162 -3.99 7.69 -0.07
N GLN A 163 -5.20 7.59 0.46
CA GLN A 163 -6.12 8.72 0.56
C GLN A 163 -5.51 9.87 1.37
N ASP A 164 -4.91 9.59 2.52
CA ASP A 164 -4.24 10.59 3.37
C ASP A 164 -3.06 11.27 2.65
N SER A 165 -2.29 10.49 1.86
CA SER A 165 -1.18 11.00 1.06
C SER A 165 -1.66 11.92 -0.07
N LEU A 166 -2.82 11.61 -0.66
CA LEU A 166 -3.47 12.40 -1.71
C LEU A 166 -4.18 13.65 -1.15
N SER A 167 -4.87 13.56 -0.02
CA SER A 167 -5.58 14.70 0.60
C SER A 167 -4.62 15.79 1.09
N ALA A 168 -3.38 15.44 1.44
CA ALA A 168 -2.34 16.41 1.76
C ALA A 168 -2.07 17.39 0.58
N LEU A 169 -2.35 17.02 -0.67
CA LEU A 169 -2.27 17.93 -1.84
C LEU A 169 -3.38 18.97 -1.82
N ALA A 170 -4.62 18.56 -1.57
CA ALA A 170 -5.77 19.46 -1.60
C ALA A 170 -5.65 20.57 -0.54
N ALA A 171 -5.01 20.27 0.60
CA ALA A 171 -4.73 21.25 1.63
C ALA A 171 -3.55 22.17 1.28
N ALA A 172 -2.47 21.64 0.67
CA ALA A 172 -1.28 22.41 0.30
C ALA A 172 -1.49 23.32 -0.93
N SER A 173 -2.41 22.97 -1.83
CA SER A 173 -2.73 23.74 -3.04
C SER A 173 -3.76 24.87 -2.84
N ARG A 174 -4.27 25.07 -1.61
CA ARG A 174 -5.15 26.21 -1.30
C ARG A 174 -4.32 27.49 -1.15
N PRO A 175 -4.55 28.53 -1.98
CA PRO A 175 -3.86 29.80 -1.79
C PRO A 175 -4.25 30.38 -0.42
N ALA A 176 -3.26 30.78 0.37
CA ALA A 176 -3.49 31.50 1.61
C ALA A 176 -4.38 32.71 1.30
N LEU A 177 -5.63 32.71 1.79
CA LEU A 177 -6.48 33.89 1.71
C LEU A 177 -5.71 35.04 2.36
N ARG A 178 -5.23 35.98 1.53
CA ARG A 178 -4.68 37.24 2.00
C ARG A 178 -5.78 37.89 2.83
N ARG A 179 -5.58 37.94 4.14
CA ARG A 179 -6.35 38.82 5.02
C ARG A 179 -5.91 40.24 4.66
N SER A 180 -6.72 40.91 3.86
CA SER A 180 -6.65 42.36 3.69
C SER A 180 -6.95 43.03 5.03
N PRO A 181 -6.29 44.16 5.35
CA PRO A 181 -6.32 44.79 6.67
C PRO A 181 -7.70 45.30 7.08
#